data_AF-A0A914XSG2-F1
#
_entry.id   AF-A0A914XSG2-F1
#
_cell.length_a   1.000
_cell.length_b   1.000
_cell.length_c   1.000
_cell.angle_alpha   90.00
_cell.angle_beta   90.00
_cell.angle_gamma   90.00
#
_symmetry.space_group_name_H-M   'P 1'
#
loop_
_entity.id
_entity.type
_entity.pdbx_description
1 polymer ?
#
loop_
_entity_poly.entity_id
_entity_poly.type
_entity_poly.pdbx_seq_one_letter_code
_entity_poly.pdbx_strand_id
1 'polypeptide(L)'
;MGTNSSRPDNYALYEQAAKSLTTDELARLEAAFDKSRRDSISLQTFCAEILSSNVPTAAAKLVFNKFANGGAKLTFEDLVIGLVTLTKASPDVRKESLLDQNEVQLPLEWIEHPPLLTDDSQPKTSTFYQVLAGVTHLHENEVVELEKMWSVISDPRLCKLTPEGFAALVSPPLPAKLVNGFFRAFDDNNDGLIDFKELVCGLSASCRGPQVERLKFLARFWDDDADGYLVQQNIDAIYADLSMNVGGADNGIMKVHANGKVPLADFVCWANDNGAAADLLSCVEQIGHVCLGLKPEKPAHEGHLVRGYKKRFEVGDLVTWHVLSSEWWRDLSDATSEPAKPIRPIDNSALLVKGKNESQKLPSMTNEGGYLRPAMREGIDYELISPALWNALLRWHGTSANTISLPRQVVRDAHGRRPVVELYPPTLIILRHQTTNSFPNSVSNLTTALLDWTKESVTGTPATVRRAASCTVTLSRDATVSQVFDTLCQQLRLEAETARLWLVLDKDKNEKNPEMLLLSKDDQTLAEFDIRSGSQILLEVRNPDLTWPEEVNQLRSKNGMHLDLRLQTSEKGATGLNNLGNTCFMNSALQCVSNTKLLTDYFVDERYLHDLNKSVWPFSTFS
;
A
#
# COMPACT_ATOMS: atom_id res chain seq x y z
N MET A 1 -54.80 -2.85 -7.30
CA MET A 1 -55.16 -4.08 -8.04
C MET A 1 -54.39 -4.08 -9.34
N GLY A 2 -53.56 -5.10 -9.54
CA GLY A 2 -52.71 -5.31 -10.71
C GLY A 2 -52.13 -6.70 -10.53
N THR A 3 -52.78 -7.66 -11.17
CA THR A 3 -52.78 -9.11 -10.91
C THR A 3 -51.41 -9.78 -10.95
N ASN A 4 -50.98 -10.31 -9.80
CA ASN A 4 -50.15 -11.51 -9.73
C ASN A 4 -50.96 -12.66 -10.34
N SER A 5 -50.64 -13.09 -11.55
CA SER A 5 -51.16 -14.33 -12.13
C SER A 5 -50.00 -15.21 -12.61
N SER A 6 -49.79 -16.28 -11.84
CA SER A 6 -49.20 -17.58 -12.20
C SER A 6 -47.75 -17.64 -12.73
N ARG A 7 -46.81 -18.12 -11.91
CA ARG A 7 -45.78 -19.11 -12.33
C ARG A 7 -45.18 -19.94 -11.15
N PRO A 8 -45.97 -20.66 -10.34
CA PRO A 8 -45.41 -21.58 -9.33
C PRO A 8 -44.77 -22.85 -9.93
N ASP A 9 -45.14 -23.26 -11.15
CA ASP A 9 -44.75 -24.56 -11.71
C ASP A 9 -43.37 -24.58 -12.40
N ASN A 10 -42.86 -23.43 -12.84
CA ASN A 10 -41.64 -23.39 -13.67
C ASN A 10 -40.35 -23.55 -12.86
N TYR A 11 -40.36 -23.08 -11.61
CA TYR A 11 -39.20 -23.19 -10.72
C TYR A 11 -38.94 -24.64 -10.27
N ALA A 12 -40.01 -25.41 -10.04
CA ALA A 12 -39.89 -26.84 -9.70
C ALA A 12 -39.34 -27.67 -10.87
N LEU A 13 -39.76 -27.35 -12.11
CA LEU A 13 -39.24 -27.97 -13.33
C LEU A 13 -37.77 -27.60 -13.57
N TYR A 14 -37.39 -26.35 -13.30
CA TYR A 14 -36.01 -25.91 -13.34
C TYR A 14 -35.14 -26.67 -12.33
N GLU A 15 -35.60 -26.80 -11.08
CA GLU A 15 -34.84 -27.52 -10.04
C GLU A 15 -34.65 -29.00 -10.41
N GLN A 16 -35.66 -29.63 -11.02
CA GLN A 16 -35.57 -30.99 -11.52
C GLN A 16 -34.61 -31.10 -12.72
N ALA A 17 -34.66 -30.14 -13.65
CA ALA A 17 -33.77 -30.08 -14.80
C ALA A 17 -32.31 -29.86 -14.37
N ALA A 18 -32.06 -28.91 -13.46
CA ALA A 18 -30.74 -28.62 -12.92
C ALA A 18 -30.12 -29.83 -12.20
N LYS A 19 -30.91 -30.63 -11.48
CA LYS A 19 -30.45 -31.89 -10.85
C LYS A 19 -29.99 -32.95 -11.85
N SER A 20 -30.40 -32.85 -13.12
CA SER A 20 -29.94 -33.75 -14.20
C SER A 20 -28.63 -33.29 -14.87
N LEU A 21 -28.13 -32.12 -14.48
CA LEU A 21 -26.86 -31.56 -14.94
C LEU A 21 -25.77 -31.79 -13.89
N THR A 22 -24.54 -31.99 -14.35
CA THR A 22 -23.35 -31.93 -13.50
C THR A 22 -23.10 -30.48 -13.07
N THR A 23 -22.37 -30.30 -11.96
CA THR A 23 -21.99 -28.97 -11.46
C THR A 23 -21.25 -28.14 -12.51
N ASP A 24 -20.41 -28.79 -13.31
CA ASP A 24 -19.65 -28.14 -14.39
C ASP A 24 -20.52 -27.75 -15.60
N GLU A 25 -21.50 -28.59 -15.97
CA GLU A 25 -22.45 -28.25 -17.05
C GLU A 25 -23.30 -27.04 -16.67
N LEU A 26 -23.81 -26.99 -15.44
CA LEU A 26 -24.62 -25.89 -14.95
C LEU A 26 -23.80 -24.59 -14.86
N ALA A 27 -22.59 -24.64 -14.29
CA ALA A 27 -21.71 -23.47 -14.18
C ALA A 27 -21.32 -22.91 -15.57
N ARG A 28 -21.13 -23.78 -16.57
CA ARG A 28 -20.89 -23.35 -17.96
C ARG A 28 -22.10 -22.67 -18.58
N LEU A 29 -23.31 -23.19 -18.35
CA LEU A 29 -24.55 -22.57 -18.83
C LEU A 29 -24.77 -21.20 -18.18
N GLU A 30 -24.55 -21.10 -16.87
CA GLU A 30 -24.61 -19.84 -16.12
C GLU A 30 -23.60 -18.82 -16.66
N ALA A 31 -22.33 -19.21 -16.81
CA ALA A 31 -21.30 -18.34 -17.34
C ALA A 31 -21.57 -17.89 -18.79
N ALA A 32 -22.09 -18.79 -19.63
CA ALA A 32 -22.47 -18.45 -21.01
C ALA A 32 -23.64 -17.46 -21.06
N PHE A 33 -24.63 -17.62 -20.17
CA PHE A 33 -25.78 -16.72 -20.06
C PHE A 33 -25.37 -15.34 -19.50
N ASP A 34 -24.51 -15.33 -18.47
CA ASP A 34 -24.07 -14.11 -17.77
C ASP A 34 -23.00 -13.31 -18.54
N LYS A 35 -22.21 -13.95 -19.42
CA LYS A 35 -21.21 -13.28 -20.28
C LYS A 35 -21.76 -12.06 -21.04
N SER A 36 -23.07 -12.05 -21.29
CA SER A 36 -23.74 -10.95 -21.97
C SER A 36 -24.47 -9.95 -21.06
N ARG A 37 -24.46 -10.14 -19.72
CA ARG A 37 -25.26 -9.39 -18.73
C ARG A 37 -26.73 -9.22 -19.12
N ARG A 38 -27.33 -10.27 -19.70
CA ARG A 38 -28.72 -10.24 -20.19
C ARG A 38 -29.63 -10.93 -19.18
N ASP A 39 -30.74 -10.30 -18.81
CA ASP A 39 -31.78 -10.93 -17.97
C ASP A 39 -32.62 -11.95 -18.76
N SER A 40 -32.52 -11.93 -20.11
CA SER A 40 -33.26 -12.81 -21.00
C SER A 40 -32.71 -12.80 -22.43
N ILE A 41 -32.98 -13.85 -23.19
CA ILE A 41 -32.51 -14.06 -24.56
C ILE A 41 -33.65 -13.83 -25.56
N SER A 42 -33.38 -13.03 -26.60
CA SER A 42 -34.30 -12.83 -27.72
C SER A 42 -34.17 -13.95 -28.76
N LEU A 43 -35.21 -14.16 -29.57
CA LEU A 43 -35.18 -15.12 -30.67
C LEU A 43 -33.98 -14.92 -31.61
N GLN A 44 -33.65 -13.67 -31.93
CA GLN A 44 -32.50 -13.34 -32.79
C GLN A 44 -31.18 -13.78 -32.16
N THR A 45 -31.03 -13.56 -30.86
CA THR A 45 -29.86 -14.01 -30.09
C THR A 45 -29.80 -15.53 -30.04
N PHE A 46 -30.93 -16.18 -29.73
CA PHE A 46 -31.02 -17.64 -29.63
C PHE A 46 -30.59 -18.33 -30.92
N CYS A 47 -31.04 -17.82 -32.07
CA CYS A 47 -30.64 -18.34 -33.38
C CYS A 47 -29.18 -18.09 -33.75
N ALA A 48 -28.52 -17.09 -33.15
CA ALA A 48 -27.15 -16.70 -33.50
C ALA A 48 -26.10 -17.29 -32.56
N GLU A 49 -26.42 -17.39 -31.26
CA GLU A 49 -25.48 -17.74 -30.19
C GLU A 49 -25.71 -19.15 -29.62
N ILE A 50 -26.94 -19.70 -29.69
CA ILE A 50 -27.29 -21.00 -29.09
C ILE A 50 -27.49 -22.09 -30.14
N LEU A 51 -28.23 -21.78 -31.20
CA LEU A 51 -28.36 -22.68 -32.35
C LEU A 51 -27.33 -22.32 -33.41
N SER A 52 -26.66 -23.33 -33.99
CA SER A 52 -25.70 -23.11 -35.08
C SER A 52 -26.40 -22.62 -36.35
N SER A 53 -25.65 -21.98 -37.26
CA SER A 53 -26.13 -21.49 -38.57
C SER A 53 -26.72 -22.58 -39.48
N ASN A 54 -26.59 -23.85 -39.10
CA ASN A 54 -27.04 -25.01 -39.86
C ASN A 54 -28.50 -25.40 -39.56
N VAL A 55 -29.17 -24.76 -38.60
CA VAL A 55 -30.58 -25.01 -38.27
C VAL A 55 -31.48 -24.06 -39.08
N PRO A 56 -32.47 -24.57 -39.85
CA PRO A 56 -33.40 -23.70 -40.59
C PRO A 56 -34.13 -22.72 -39.67
N THR A 57 -34.23 -21.46 -40.08
CA THR A 57 -34.83 -20.38 -39.28
C THR A 57 -36.27 -20.69 -38.81
N ALA A 58 -37.02 -21.48 -39.58
CA ALA A 58 -38.36 -21.94 -39.20
C ALA A 58 -38.32 -22.91 -38.01
N ALA A 59 -37.38 -23.86 -37.99
CA ALA A 59 -37.18 -24.80 -36.90
C ALA A 59 -36.64 -24.09 -35.64
N ALA A 60 -35.68 -23.19 -35.79
CA ALA A 60 -35.13 -22.41 -34.68
C ALA A 60 -36.20 -21.56 -33.96
N LYS A 61 -37.13 -20.97 -34.73
CA LYS A 61 -38.30 -20.24 -34.20
C LYS A 61 -39.24 -21.13 -33.40
N LEU A 62 -39.49 -22.35 -33.87
CA LEU A 62 -40.35 -23.31 -33.16
C LEU A 62 -39.72 -23.76 -31.84
N VAL A 63 -38.43 -24.11 -31.87
CA VAL A 63 -37.68 -24.49 -30.66
C VAL A 63 -37.67 -23.36 -29.64
N PHE A 64 -37.42 -22.12 -30.09
CA PHE A 64 -37.46 -20.94 -29.21
C PHE A 64 -38.83 -20.75 -28.57
N ASN A 65 -39.92 -20.84 -29.34
CA ASN A 65 -41.27 -20.65 -28.82
C ASN A 65 -41.67 -21.73 -27.80
N LYS A 66 -41.17 -22.95 -27.97
CA LYS A 66 -41.37 -24.05 -27.02
C LYS A 66 -40.55 -23.85 -25.75
N PHE A 67 -39.28 -23.47 -25.88
CA PHE A 67 -38.40 -23.21 -24.73
C PHE A 67 -38.92 -22.01 -23.92
N ALA A 68 -39.36 -20.94 -24.59
CA ALA A 68 -39.90 -19.76 -23.94
C ALA A 68 -41.34 -19.95 -23.40
N ASN A 69 -41.95 -21.12 -23.61
CA ASN A 69 -43.32 -21.45 -23.20
C ASN A 69 -44.33 -20.36 -23.57
N GLY A 70 -44.27 -19.89 -24.83
CA GLY A 70 -45.13 -18.81 -25.34
C GLY A 70 -44.70 -17.38 -24.96
N GLY A 71 -43.59 -17.21 -24.23
CA GLY A 71 -43.01 -15.91 -23.89
C GLY A 71 -42.28 -15.25 -25.06
N ALA A 72 -42.26 -13.91 -25.08
CA ALA A 72 -41.52 -13.13 -26.09
C ALA A 72 -39.99 -13.15 -25.89
N LYS A 73 -39.54 -13.61 -24.72
CA LYS A 73 -38.14 -13.66 -24.28
C LYS A 73 -37.90 -14.94 -23.48
N LEU A 74 -36.71 -15.51 -23.61
CA LEU A 74 -36.30 -16.74 -22.94
C LEU A 74 -35.50 -16.43 -21.67
N THR A 75 -35.96 -16.88 -20.49
CA THR A 75 -35.19 -16.74 -19.24
C THR A 75 -34.15 -17.85 -19.11
N PHE A 76 -33.26 -17.73 -18.12
CA PHE A 76 -32.27 -18.75 -17.85
C PHE A 76 -32.92 -20.09 -17.47
N GLU A 77 -33.96 -20.04 -16.64
CA GLU A 77 -34.70 -21.22 -16.19
C GLU A 77 -35.38 -21.92 -17.37
N ASP A 78 -36.03 -21.15 -18.24
CA ASP A 78 -36.68 -21.65 -19.45
C ASP A 78 -35.66 -22.29 -20.42
N LEU A 79 -34.46 -21.71 -20.54
CA LEU A 79 -33.37 -22.25 -21.34
C LEU A 79 -32.86 -23.59 -20.79
N VAL A 80 -32.64 -23.69 -19.47
CA VAL A 80 -32.14 -24.91 -18.83
C VAL A 80 -33.16 -26.04 -18.95
N ILE A 81 -34.45 -25.76 -18.71
CA ILE A 81 -35.52 -26.75 -18.89
C ILE A 81 -35.57 -27.24 -20.34
N GLY A 82 -35.52 -26.32 -21.31
CA GLY A 82 -35.55 -26.65 -22.73
C GLY A 82 -34.36 -27.51 -23.17
N LEU A 83 -33.13 -27.13 -22.79
CA LEU A 83 -31.91 -27.87 -23.14
C LEU A 83 -31.88 -29.27 -22.52
N VAL A 84 -32.26 -29.41 -21.25
CA VAL A 84 -32.35 -30.71 -20.58
C VAL A 84 -33.41 -31.59 -21.25
N THR A 85 -34.56 -31.02 -21.61
CA THR A 85 -35.62 -31.74 -22.32
C THR A 85 -35.13 -32.22 -23.69
N LEU A 86 -34.39 -31.38 -24.43
CA LEU A 86 -33.87 -31.72 -25.75
C LEU A 86 -32.73 -32.76 -25.71
N THR A 87 -31.85 -32.69 -24.70
CA THR A 87 -30.58 -33.45 -24.70
C THR A 87 -30.58 -34.66 -23.78
N LYS A 88 -31.34 -34.64 -22.67
CA LYS A 88 -31.28 -35.68 -21.62
C LYS A 88 -32.62 -36.42 -21.40
N ALA A 89 -33.74 -35.96 -21.96
CA ALA A 89 -35.03 -36.64 -21.79
C ALA A 89 -35.21 -37.87 -22.69
N SER A 90 -36.13 -38.76 -22.31
CA SER A 90 -36.47 -39.95 -23.10
C SER A 90 -37.01 -39.58 -24.49
N PRO A 91 -36.87 -40.46 -25.50
CA PRO A 91 -37.37 -40.19 -26.85
C PRO A 91 -38.86 -39.83 -26.89
N ASP A 92 -39.68 -40.43 -26.02
CA ASP A 92 -41.13 -40.18 -25.96
C ASP A 92 -41.43 -38.77 -25.46
N VAL A 93 -40.73 -38.32 -24.41
CA VAL A 93 -40.87 -36.96 -23.85
C VAL A 93 -40.37 -35.91 -24.86
N ARG A 94 -39.31 -36.21 -25.61
CA ARG A 94 -38.81 -35.34 -26.69
C ARG A 94 -39.81 -35.22 -27.84
N LYS A 95 -40.43 -36.34 -28.25
CA LYS A 95 -41.49 -36.34 -29.27
C LYS A 95 -42.68 -35.48 -28.84
N GLU A 96 -43.16 -35.67 -27.61
CA GLU A 96 -44.30 -34.93 -27.07
C GLU A 96 -44.00 -33.43 -26.92
N SER A 97 -42.78 -33.07 -26.50
CA SER A 97 -42.41 -31.67 -26.22
C SER A 97 -42.06 -30.86 -27.48
N LEU A 98 -41.56 -31.53 -28.53
CA LEU A 98 -41.02 -30.86 -29.73
C LEU A 98 -41.95 -30.95 -30.95
N LEU A 99 -42.83 -31.96 -31.05
CA LEU A 99 -43.76 -32.08 -32.18
C LEU A 99 -45.09 -31.41 -31.86
N ASP A 100 -45.56 -30.53 -32.76
CA ASP A 100 -46.95 -30.07 -32.77
C ASP A 100 -47.73 -30.83 -33.85
N GLN A 101 -49.04 -30.98 -33.69
CA GLN A 101 -49.92 -31.78 -34.57
C GLN A 101 -50.00 -31.31 -36.04
N ASN A 102 -49.25 -30.27 -36.41
CA ASN A 102 -49.12 -29.79 -37.78
C ASN A 102 -47.67 -29.92 -38.26
N GLU A 103 -47.49 -30.73 -39.30
CA GLU A 103 -46.24 -31.11 -39.96
C GLU A 103 -45.28 -29.93 -40.24
N VAL A 104 -44.36 -29.68 -39.32
CA VAL A 104 -43.11 -28.98 -39.63
C VAL A 104 -41.96 -29.88 -39.22
N GLN A 105 -41.13 -30.26 -40.19
CA GLN A 105 -39.95 -31.10 -40.00
C GLN A 105 -38.92 -30.38 -39.12
N LEU A 106 -39.01 -30.56 -37.79
CA LEU A 106 -37.81 -30.57 -36.97
C LEU A 106 -36.92 -31.75 -37.44
N PRO A 107 -35.59 -31.67 -37.31
CA PRO A 107 -34.73 -32.80 -37.69
C PRO A 107 -35.16 -34.04 -36.88
N LEU A 108 -35.79 -35.02 -37.53
CA LEU A 108 -36.18 -36.30 -36.91
C LEU A 108 -34.97 -36.96 -36.21
N GLU A 109 -33.78 -36.68 -36.72
CA GLU A 109 -32.50 -37.06 -36.11
C GLU A 109 -32.34 -36.59 -34.66
N TRP A 110 -32.85 -35.43 -34.24
CA TRP A 110 -32.69 -34.96 -32.85
C TRP A 110 -33.59 -35.69 -31.85
N ILE A 111 -34.60 -36.41 -32.35
CA ILE A 111 -35.48 -37.25 -31.53
C ILE A 111 -34.85 -38.62 -31.31
N GLU A 112 -34.22 -39.20 -32.33
CA GLU A 112 -33.56 -40.50 -32.22
C GLU A 112 -32.12 -40.37 -31.68
N HIS A 113 -31.43 -39.29 -32.04
CA HIS A 113 -30.05 -38.95 -31.68
C HIS A 113 -29.96 -37.48 -31.22
N PRO A 114 -30.22 -37.18 -29.93
CA PRO A 114 -30.16 -35.82 -29.43
C PRO A 114 -28.73 -35.27 -29.52
N PRO A 115 -28.56 -33.95 -29.76
CA PRO A 115 -27.25 -33.32 -29.64
C PRO A 115 -26.74 -33.45 -28.19
N LEU A 116 -25.43 -33.64 -28.04
CA LEU A 116 -24.79 -33.62 -26.72
C LEU A 116 -24.83 -32.18 -26.18
N LEU A 117 -25.16 -32.04 -24.89
CA LEU A 117 -25.15 -30.73 -24.20
C LEU A 117 -23.73 -30.15 -24.13
N THR A 118 -22.73 -31.02 -23.98
CA THR A 118 -21.31 -30.70 -24.04
C THR A 118 -20.57 -31.79 -24.82
N ASP A 119 -19.66 -31.38 -25.70
CA ASP A 119 -18.80 -32.29 -26.44
C ASP A 119 -17.53 -32.58 -25.63
N ASP A 120 -17.47 -33.75 -24.98
CA ASP A 120 -16.28 -34.22 -24.27
C ASP A 120 -15.12 -34.61 -25.20
N SER A 121 -15.33 -34.58 -26.54
CA SER A 121 -14.31 -34.91 -27.53
C SER A 121 -13.46 -33.72 -28.00
N GLN A 122 -13.83 -32.49 -27.59
CA GLN A 122 -12.89 -31.37 -27.67
C GLN A 122 -11.82 -31.59 -26.59
N PRO A 123 -10.52 -31.69 -26.93
CA PRO A 123 -9.49 -31.73 -25.90
C PRO A 123 -9.70 -30.53 -25.00
N LYS A 124 -9.79 -30.74 -23.67
CA LYS A 124 -9.83 -29.66 -22.69
C LYS A 124 -8.81 -28.62 -23.13
N THR A 125 -9.26 -27.48 -23.63
CA THR A 125 -8.35 -26.42 -24.08
C THR A 125 -7.51 -26.09 -22.87
N SER A 126 -6.21 -26.41 -22.93
CA SER A 126 -5.32 -26.19 -21.80
C SER A 126 -5.44 -24.74 -21.37
N THR A 127 -5.66 -24.51 -20.08
CA THR A 127 -5.74 -23.14 -19.56
C THR A 127 -4.41 -22.43 -19.82
N PHE A 128 -4.42 -21.09 -19.86
CA PHE A 128 -3.19 -20.31 -19.99
C PHE A 128 -2.12 -20.75 -18.97
N TYR A 129 -2.52 -21.01 -17.72
CA TYR A 129 -1.64 -21.50 -16.65
C TYR A 129 -1.11 -22.92 -16.92
N GLN A 130 -1.94 -23.82 -17.47
CA GLN A 130 -1.50 -25.17 -17.86
C GLN A 130 -0.48 -25.14 -18.99
N VAL A 131 -0.65 -24.22 -19.95
CA VAL A 131 0.32 -24.02 -21.03
C VAL A 131 1.64 -23.52 -20.47
N LEU A 132 1.62 -22.49 -19.61
CA LEU A 132 2.84 -21.97 -18.97
C LEU A 132 3.52 -23.02 -18.09
N ALA A 133 2.77 -23.74 -17.26
CA ALA A 133 3.29 -24.85 -16.46
C ALA A 133 3.88 -25.96 -17.34
N GLY A 134 3.30 -26.23 -18.51
CA GLY A 134 3.80 -27.24 -19.45
C GLY A 134 5.12 -26.89 -20.14
N VAL A 135 5.44 -25.60 -20.28
CA VAL A 135 6.69 -25.12 -20.90
C VAL A 135 7.73 -24.66 -19.88
N THR A 136 7.40 -24.72 -18.59
CA THR A 136 8.28 -24.33 -17.49
C THR A 136 8.47 -25.47 -16.50
N HIS A 137 9.44 -25.34 -15.61
CA HIS A 137 9.64 -26.23 -14.47
C HIS A 137 8.74 -25.84 -13.28
N LEU A 138 7.56 -25.26 -13.54
CA LEU A 138 6.64 -24.75 -12.51
C LEU A 138 5.32 -25.51 -12.56
N HIS A 139 4.70 -25.71 -11.40
CA HIS A 139 3.35 -26.26 -11.31
C HIS A 139 2.29 -25.18 -11.61
N GLU A 140 1.11 -25.59 -12.08
CA GLU A 140 -0.02 -24.68 -12.37
C GLU A 140 -0.34 -23.77 -11.17
N ASN A 141 -0.36 -24.33 -9.96
CA ASN A 141 -0.59 -23.57 -8.73
C ASN A 141 0.49 -22.51 -8.46
N GLU A 142 1.76 -22.76 -8.81
CA GLU A 142 2.82 -21.77 -8.66
C GLU A 142 2.61 -20.60 -9.63
N VAL A 143 2.18 -20.88 -10.87
CA VAL A 143 1.88 -19.84 -11.86
C VAL A 143 0.69 -18.97 -11.39
N VAL A 144 -0.34 -19.58 -10.80
CA VAL A 144 -1.49 -18.85 -10.22
C VAL A 144 -1.04 -17.96 -9.05
N GLU A 145 -0.18 -18.44 -8.15
CA GLU A 145 0.35 -17.61 -7.07
C GLU A 145 1.26 -16.47 -7.58
N LEU A 146 2.03 -16.72 -8.65
CA LEU A 146 2.85 -15.69 -9.30
C LEU A 146 2.00 -14.60 -9.92
N GLU A 147 0.82 -14.91 -10.47
CA GLU A 147 -0.10 -13.90 -11.01
C GLU A 147 -0.62 -12.96 -9.91
N LYS A 148 -0.89 -13.49 -8.71
CA LYS A 148 -1.26 -12.65 -7.56
C LYS A 148 -0.13 -11.67 -7.24
N MET A 149 1.12 -12.15 -7.26
CA MET A 149 2.29 -11.29 -7.09
C MET A 149 2.44 -10.28 -8.23
N TRP A 150 2.19 -10.69 -9.48
CA TRP A 150 2.26 -9.85 -10.67
C TRP A 150 1.37 -8.61 -10.54
N SER A 151 0.16 -8.77 -10.01
CA SER A 151 -0.77 -7.66 -9.78
C SER A 151 -0.23 -6.58 -8.81
N VAL A 152 0.74 -6.93 -7.97
CA VAL A 152 1.37 -6.02 -7.00
C VAL A 152 2.59 -5.33 -7.59
N ILE A 153 3.37 -6.04 -8.42
CA ILE A 153 4.68 -5.53 -8.90
C ILE A 153 4.63 -4.89 -10.28
N SER A 154 3.67 -5.27 -11.13
CA SER A 154 3.53 -4.71 -12.47
C SER A 154 2.96 -3.29 -12.45
N ASP A 155 3.27 -2.50 -13.48
CA ASP A 155 2.64 -1.20 -13.65
C ASP A 155 1.14 -1.40 -13.96
N PRO A 156 0.20 -0.83 -13.17
CA PRO A 156 -1.23 -1.07 -13.35
C PRO A 156 -1.81 -0.59 -14.68
N ARG A 157 -1.12 0.31 -15.40
CA ARG A 157 -1.57 0.84 -16.69
C ARG A 157 -0.98 0.07 -17.86
N LEU A 158 0.29 -0.33 -17.75
CA LEU A 158 0.98 -1.08 -18.79
C LEU A 158 0.72 -2.58 -18.70
N CYS A 159 0.35 -3.08 -17.52
CA CYS A 159 0.29 -4.51 -17.20
C CYS A 159 1.62 -5.24 -17.47
N LYS A 160 2.73 -4.50 -17.38
CA LYS A 160 4.11 -4.91 -17.60
C LYS A 160 5.02 -4.32 -16.53
N LEU A 161 6.21 -4.89 -16.37
CA LEU A 161 7.19 -4.41 -15.42
C LEU A 161 8.26 -3.57 -16.14
N THR A 162 8.38 -2.30 -15.73
CA THR A 162 9.35 -1.37 -16.32
C THR A 162 10.75 -1.60 -15.76
N PRO A 163 11.81 -1.12 -16.43
CA PRO A 163 13.18 -1.18 -15.89
C PRO A 163 13.31 -0.56 -14.50
N GLU A 164 12.66 0.58 -14.24
CA GLU A 164 12.70 1.26 -12.94
C GLU A 164 11.95 0.47 -11.86
N GLY A 165 10.79 -0.09 -12.21
CA GLY A 165 10.00 -0.94 -11.31
C GLY A 165 10.76 -2.22 -10.95
N PHE A 166 11.39 -2.86 -11.94
CA PHE A 166 12.24 -4.03 -11.72
C PHE A 166 13.45 -3.68 -10.85
N ALA A 167 14.16 -2.58 -11.16
CA ALA A 167 15.31 -2.12 -10.39
C ALA A 167 14.98 -1.91 -8.91
N ALA A 168 13.83 -1.29 -8.61
CA ALA A 168 13.37 -1.05 -7.25
C ALA A 168 13.06 -2.35 -6.47
N LEU A 169 12.78 -3.46 -7.16
CA LEU A 169 12.50 -4.76 -6.54
C LEU A 169 13.77 -5.57 -6.27
N VAL A 170 14.76 -5.46 -7.14
CA VAL A 170 15.93 -6.36 -7.14
C VAL A 170 17.20 -5.72 -6.57
N SER A 171 17.27 -4.40 -6.47
CA SER A 171 18.45 -3.66 -6.02
C SER A 171 18.12 -2.70 -4.86
N PRO A 172 18.74 -2.85 -3.67
CA PRO A 172 19.56 -3.98 -3.23
C PRO A 172 18.71 -5.26 -3.02
N PRO A 173 19.28 -6.50 -3.12
CA PRO A 173 20.69 -6.83 -2.92
C PRO A 173 21.52 -6.98 -4.20
N LEU A 174 20.92 -6.96 -5.39
CA LEU A 174 21.70 -6.99 -6.63
C LEU A 174 22.44 -5.64 -6.81
N PRO A 175 23.75 -5.63 -7.10
CA PRO A 175 24.47 -4.39 -7.42
C PRO A 175 23.83 -3.67 -8.61
N ALA A 176 23.66 -2.35 -8.52
CA ALA A 176 23.01 -1.54 -9.55
C ALA A 176 23.55 -1.76 -10.98
N LYS A 177 24.85 -2.01 -11.12
CA LYS A 177 25.51 -2.29 -12.41
C LYS A 177 25.01 -3.57 -13.11
N LEU A 178 24.54 -4.55 -12.34
CA LEU A 178 24.04 -5.84 -12.86
C LEU A 178 22.52 -5.83 -13.15
N VAL A 179 21.79 -4.80 -12.71
CA VAL A 179 20.33 -4.73 -12.81
C VAL A 179 19.86 -4.75 -14.26
N ASN A 180 20.52 -3.99 -15.15
CA ASN A 180 20.14 -3.95 -16.56
C ASN A 180 20.35 -5.29 -17.26
N GLY A 181 21.46 -5.98 -16.97
CA GLY A 181 21.70 -7.34 -17.47
C GLY A 181 20.66 -8.33 -16.95
N PHE A 182 20.28 -8.21 -15.67
CA PHE A 182 19.25 -9.06 -15.09
C PHE A 182 17.87 -8.82 -15.70
N PHE A 183 17.50 -7.56 -15.92
CA PHE A 183 16.25 -7.19 -16.58
C PHE A 183 16.16 -7.79 -17.98
N ARG A 184 17.21 -7.61 -18.79
CA ARG A 184 17.31 -8.18 -20.14
C ARG A 184 17.24 -9.70 -20.17
N ALA A 185 17.75 -10.37 -19.15
CA ALA A 185 17.67 -11.83 -19.06
C ALA A 185 16.21 -12.35 -18.95
N PHE A 186 15.28 -11.48 -18.52
CA PHE A 186 13.83 -11.74 -18.53
C PHE A 186 13.14 -11.25 -19.80
N ASP A 187 13.53 -10.11 -20.36
CA ASP A 187 12.94 -9.50 -21.57
C ASP A 187 13.30 -10.29 -22.84
N ASP A 188 12.73 -11.49 -22.99
CA ASP A 188 13.02 -12.43 -24.08
C ASP A 188 12.68 -11.84 -25.47
N ASN A 189 11.69 -10.94 -25.54
CA ASN A 189 11.26 -10.33 -26.80
C ASN A 189 11.97 -9.01 -27.15
N ASN A 190 12.80 -8.48 -26.23
CA ASN A 190 13.55 -7.22 -26.35
C ASN A 190 12.68 -5.98 -26.62
N ASP A 191 11.48 -5.91 -26.04
CA ASP A 191 10.61 -4.73 -26.15
C ASP A 191 10.84 -3.70 -25.03
N GLY A 192 11.78 -3.97 -24.12
CA GLY A 192 12.16 -3.11 -23.03
C GLY A 192 11.21 -3.17 -21.83
N LEU A 193 10.26 -4.12 -21.82
CA LEU A 193 9.28 -4.32 -20.77
C LEU A 193 9.05 -5.80 -20.50
N ILE A 194 9.22 -6.23 -19.25
CA ILE A 194 8.94 -7.63 -18.89
C ILE A 194 7.42 -7.83 -18.81
N ASP A 195 6.89 -8.83 -19.50
CA ASP A 195 5.51 -9.30 -19.34
C ASP A 195 5.39 -10.50 -18.37
N PHE A 196 4.15 -10.92 -18.09
CA PHE A 196 3.92 -12.01 -17.13
C PHE A 196 4.51 -13.35 -17.59
N LYS A 197 4.47 -13.66 -18.89
CA LYS A 197 5.02 -14.90 -19.43
C LYS A 197 6.54 -14.90 -19.29
N GLU A 198 7.17 -13.78 -19.62
CA GLU A 198 8.61 -13.56 -19.48
C GLU A 198 9.06 -13.70 -18.02
N LEU A 199 8.33 -13.12 -17.06
CA LEU A 199 8.61 -13.31 -15.64
C LEU A 199 8.56 -14.80 -15.23
N VAL A 200 7.50 -15.52 -15.64
CA VAL A 200 7.32 -16.93 -15.28
C VAL A 200 8.41 -17.81 -15.91
N CYS A 201 8.75 -17.58 -17.18
CA CYS A 201 9.82 -18.28 -17.88
C CYS A 201 11.20 -17.99 -17.26
N GLY A 202 11.51 -16.72 -16.96
CA GLY A 202 12.78 -16.33 -16.34
C GLY A 202 12.94 -16.86 -14.91
N LEU A 203 11.87 -16.87 -14.10
CA LEU A 203 11.87 -17.50 -12.77
C LEU A 203 12.05 -19.01 -12.86
N SER A 204 11.44 -19.65 -13.85
CA SER A 204 11.68 -21.06 -14.09
C SER A 204 13.14 -21.33 -14.46
N ALA A 205 13.72 -20.56 -15.38
CA ALA A 205 15.09 -20.74 -15.85
C ALA A 205 16.13 -20.44 -14.75
N SER A 206 15.90 -19.43 -13.92
CA SER A 206 16.84 -18.97 -12.89
C SER A 206 16.72 -19.70 -11.54
N CYS A 207 15.54 -20.22 -11.18
CA CYS A 207 15.31 -20.79 -9.85
C CYS A 207 14.91 -22.28 -9.85
N ARG A 208 14.24 -22.78 -10.89
CA ARG A 208 13.73 -24.16 -10.95
C ARG A 208 14.47 -25.09 -11.90
N GLY A 209 15.05 -24.52 -12.95
CA GLY A 209 15.75 -25.27 -13.97
C GLY A 209 16.96 -26.05 -13.40
N PRO A 210 17.44 -27.05 -14.14
CA PRO A 210 18.68 -27.72 -13.78
C PRO A 210 19.83 -26.73 -13.73
N GLN A 211 20.90 -27.05 -12.99
CA GLN A 211 22.02 -26.15 -12.76
C GLN A 211 22.63 -25.56 -14.05
N VAL A 212 22.72 -26.36 -15.11
CA VAL A 212 23.20 -25.91 -16.42
C VAL A 212 22.34 -24.78 -17.00
N GLU A 213 21.00 -24.91 -16.95
CA GLU A 213 20.09 -23.89 -17.48
C GLU A 213 20.09 -22.62 -16.60
N ARG A 214 20.24 -22.78 -15.28
CA ARG A 214 20.41 -21.64 -14.36
C ARG A 214 21.69 -20.84 -14.65
N LEU A 215 22.79 -21.53 -14.95
CA LEU A 215 24.04 -20.88 -15.36
C LEU A 215 23.97 -20.27 -16.76
N LYS A 216 23.24 -20.90 -17.70
CA LYS A 216 22.96 -20.27 -19.01
C LYS A 216 22.14 -19.00 -18.85
N PHE A 217 21.12 -19.01 -17.99
CA PHE A 217 20.33 -17.82 -17.67
C PHE A 217 21.23 -16.71 -17.13
N LEU A 218 22.17 -17.03 -16.25
CA LEU A 218 23.13 -16.06 -15.73
C LEU A 218 24.00 -15.43 -16.83
N ALA A 219 24.40 -16.22 -17.84
CA ALA A 219 25.19 -15.72 -18.95
C ALA A 219 24.47 -14.62 -19.76
N ARG A 220 23.13 -14.65 -19.79
CA ARG A 220 22.29 -13.65 -20.50
C ARG A 220 22.44 -12.23 -19.96
N PHE A 221 23.02 -12.06 -18.77
CA PHE A 221 23.34 -10.74 -18.22
C PHE A 221 24.29 -9.94 -19.12
N TRP A 222 25.16 -10.63 -19.85
CA TRP A 222 26.20 -10.03 -20.69
C TRP A 222 26.06 -10.38 -22.18
N ASP A 223 25.12 -11.24 -22.55
CA ASP A 223 24.77 -11.54 -23.95
C ASP A 223 23.76 -10.49 -24.45
N ASP A 224 24.28 -9.37 -24.96
CA ASP A 224 23.49 -8.19 -25.33
C ASP A 224 22.68 -8.39 -26.63
N ASP A 225 23.19 -9.20 -27.56
CA ASP A 225 22.55 -9.47 -28.85
C ASP A 225 21.78 -10.80 -28.89
N ALA A 226 21.77 -11.54 -27.77
CA ALA A 226 21.08 -12.82 -27.59
C ALA A 226 21.49 -13.86 -28.65
N ASP A 227 22.73 -13.79 -29.14
CA ASP A 227 23.24 -14.68 -30.18
C ASP A 227 23.77 -16.01 -29.61
N GLY A 228 23.86 -16.12 -28.27
CA GLY A 228 24.37 -17.29 -27.57
C GLY A 228 25.90 -17.35 -27.48
N TYR A 229 26.58 -16.24 -27.73
CA TYR A 229 28.02 -16.10 -27.66
C TYR A 229 28.43 -14.83 -26.90
N LEU A 230 29.56 -14.90 -26.22
CA LEU A 230 30.19 -13.79 -25.53
C LEU A 230 31.45 -13.37 -26.30
N VAL A 231 31.60 -12.07 -26.55
CA VAL A 231 32.84 -11.49 -27.10
C VAL A 231 33.77 -11.05 -25.97
N GLN A 232 35.04 -10.77 -26.28
CA GLN A 232 36.04 -10.34 -25.29
C GLN A 232 35.55 -9.19 -24.39
N GLN A 233 34.81 -8.22 -24.94
CA GLN A 233 34.23 -7.13 -24.16
C GLN A 233 33.24 -7.61 -23.10
N ASN A 234 32.42 -8.62 -23.39
CA ASN A 234 31.51 -9.21 -22.40
C ASN A 234 32.30 -9.95 -21.32
N ILE A 235 33.38 -10.65 -21.70
CA ILE A 235 34.26 -11.35 -20.75
C ILE A 235 34.92 -10.36 -19.78
N ASP A 236 35.45 -9.25 -20.29
CA ASP A 236 36.04 -8.20 -19.46
C ASP A 236 35.00 -7.59 -18.50
N ALA A 237 33.76 -7.39 -18.98
CA ALA A 237 32.64 -6.94 -18.17
C ALA A 237 32.27 -7.95 -17.06
N ILE A 238 32.22 -9.25 -17.36
CA ILE A 238 31.97 -10.31 -16.36
C ILE A 238 32.98 -10.22 -15.21
N TYR A 239 34.27 -10.15 -15.53
CA TYR A 239 35.32 -10.08 -14.51
C TYR A 239 35.22 -8.77 -13.70
N ALA A 240 34.95 -7.64 -14.35
CA ALA A 240 34.78 -6.35 -13.67
C ALA A 240 33.53 -6.33 -12.78
N ASP A 241 32.43 -6.91 -13.24
CA ASP A 241 31.17 -6.95 -12.51
C ASP A 241 31.24 -7.85 -11.28
N LEU A 242 31.86 -9.01 -11.43
CA LEU A 242 32.13 -9.96 -10.34
C LEU A 242 33.33 -9.57 -9.47
N SER A 243 33.95 -8.42 -9.71
CA SER A 243 35.10 -7.90 -8.96
C SER A 243 36.28 -8.87 -8.89
N MET A 244 36.51 -9.60 -9.97
CA MET A 244 37.58 -10.57 -10.12
C MET A 244 38.82 -9.96 -10.79
N ASN A 245 40.01 -10.30 -10.29
CA ASN A 245 41.27 -9.85 -10.89
C ASN A 245 41.67 -10.74 -12.07
N VAL A 246 41.77 -10.16 -13.27
CA VAL A 246 42.30 -10.83 -14.46
C VAL A 246 43.81 -11.03 -14.28
N GLY A 247 44.25 -12.23 -13.89
CA GLY A 247 45.67 -12.59 -13.73
C GLY A 247 46.09 -13.13 -12.37
N GLY A 248 45.16 -13.26 -11.40
CA GLY A 248 45.39 -14.05 -10.19
C GLY A 248 45.36 -15.54 -10.51
N ALA A 249 46.12 -16.36 -9.78
CA ALA A 249 46.20 -17.81 -9.94
C ALA A 249 44.90 -18.59 -9.59
N ASP A 250 43.76 -17.90 -9.56
CA ASP A 250 42.46 -18.44 -9.18
C ASP A 250 41.68 -18.86 -10.43
N ASN A 251 41.54 -20.17 -10.58
CA ASN A 251 40.55 -20.90 -11.39
C ASN A 251 40.17 -20.32 -12.76
N GLY A 252 40.92 -20.76 -13.78
CA GLY A 252 40.43 -20.92 -15.16
C GLY A 252 39.93 -19.63 -15.83
N ILE A 253 40.81 -18.93 -16.53
CA ILE A 253 40.39 -17.83 -17.42
C ILE A 253 39.54 -18.42 -18.55
N MET A 254 38.38 -17.82 -18.84
CA MET A 254 37.56 -18.17 -20.00
C MET A 254 38.38 -17.95 -21.27
N LYS A 255 38.62 -19.02 -22.03
CA LYS A 255 39.46 -18.96 -23.23
C LYS A 255 38.62 -18.55 -24.42
N VAL A 256 38.98 -17.43 -25.05
CA VAL A 256 38.36 -16.99 -26.30
C VAL A 256 38.80 -17.91 -27.45
N HIS A 257 37.83 -18.40 -28.23
CA HIS A 257 38.12 -19.23 -29.38
C HIS A 257 38.77 -18.41 -30.51
N ALA A 258 39.36 -19.09 -31.50
CA ALA A 258 40.06 -18.44 -32.62
C ALA A 258 39.18 -17.47 -33.44
N ASN A 259 37.85 -17.61 -33.35
CA ASN A 259 36.86 -16.72 -33.99
C ASN A 259 36.50 -15.48 -33.15
N GLY A 260 37.12 -15.27 -31.98
CA GLY A 260 36.86 -14.14 -31.10
C GLY A 260 35.59 -14.24 -30.25
N LYS A 261 34.89 -15.39 -30.29
CA LYS A 261 33.63 -15.63 -29.57
C LYS A 261 33.77 -16.79 -28.58
N VAL A 262 33.01 -16.75 -27.49
CA VAL A 262 32.92 -17.80 -26.47
C VAL A 262 31.47 -18.27 -26.38
N PRO A 263 31.14 -19.52 -26.72
CA PRO A 263 29.78 -20.05 -26.54
C PRO A 263 29.31 -20.00 -25.08
N LEU A 264 28.00 -19.83 -24.84
CA LEU A 264 27.47 -19.87 -23.46
C LEU A 264 27.79 -21.19 -22.72
N ALA A 265 27.98 -22.29 -23.45
CA ALA A 265 28.38 -23.58 -22.86
C ALA A 265 29.73 -23.49 -22.13
N ASP A 266 30.68 -22.71 -22.66
CA ASP A 266 31.99 -22.54 -22.04
C ASP A 266 31.90 -21.62 -20.81
N PHE A 267 31.02 -20.61 -20.86
CA PHE A 267 30.66 -19.82 -19.67
C PHE A 267 30.10 -20.72 -18.57
N VAL A 268 29.18 -21.64 -18.91
CA VAL A 268 28.59 -22.57 -17.93
C VAL A 268 29.67 -23.45 -17.30
N CYS A 269 30.58 -24.01 -18.09
CA CYS A 269 31.69 -24.80 -17.57
C CYS A 269 32.57 -23.99 -16.62
N TRP A 270 32.89 -22.75 -16.98
CA TRP A 270 33.65 -21.85 -16.12
C TRP A 270 32.90 -21.49 -14.82
N ALA A 271 31.64 -21.09 -14.94
CA ALA A 271 30.82 -20.62 -13.84
C ALA A 271 30.52 -21.73 -12.81
N ASN A 272 30.46 -22.99 -13.25
CA ASN A 272 30.20 -24.13 -12.38
C ASN A 272 31.26 -24.30 -11.27
N ASP A 273 32.52 -23.94 -11.56
CA ASP A 273 33.65 -24.08 -10.64
C ASP A 273 34.14 -22.72 -10.11
N ASN A 274 33.32 -21.67 -10.29
CA ASN A 274 33.66 -20.30 -9.90
C ASN A 274 32.78 -19.81 -8.74
N GLY A 275 33.42 -19.47 -7.61
CA GLY A 275 32.72 -19.00 -6.41
C GLY A 275 31.94 -17.69 -6.61
N ALA A 276 32.47 -16.74 -7.38
CA ALA A 276 31.79 -15.46 -7.62
C ALA A 276 30.54 -15.65 -8.50
N ALA A 277 30.60 -16.53 -9.50
CA ALA A 277 29.44 -16.90 -10.30
C ALA A 277 28.38 -17.64 -9.46
N ALA A 278 28.81 -18.54 -8.57
CA ALA A 278 27.92 -19.24 -7.63
C ALA A 278 27.23 -18.27 -6.65
N ASP A 279 27.97 -17.28 -6.12
CA ASP A 279 27.43 -16.25 -5.22
C ASP A 279 26.40 -15.35 -5.91
N LEU A 280 26.65 -15.00 -7.18
CA LEU A 280 25.72 -14.23 -8.01
C LEU A 280 24.49 -15.05 -8.37
N LEU A 281 24.64 -16.33 -8.75
CA LEU A 281 23.51 -17.22 -9.00
C LEU A 281 22.65 -17.36 -7.74
N SER A 282 23.27 -17.55 -6.57
CA SER A 282 22.56 -17.57 -5.29
C SER A 282 21.83 -16.25 -5.02
N CYS A 283 22.36 -15.12 -5.49
CA CYS A 283 21.69 -13.81 -5.36
C CYS A 283 20.43 -13.76 -6.22
N VAL A 284 20.56 -14.17 -7.47
CA VAL A 284 19.46 -14.23 -8.44
C VAL A 284 18.35 -15.15 -7.94
N GLU A 285 18.68 -16.34 -7.43
CA GLU A 285 17.71 -17.27 -6.86
C GLU A 285 16.97 -16.66 -5.66
N GLN A 286 17.70 -16.05 -4.73
CA GLN A 286 17.09 -15.43 -3.57
C GLN A 286 16.18 -14.26 -3.95
N ILE A 287 16.56 -13.45 -4.95
CA ILE A 287 15.70 -12.38 -5.49
C ILE A 287 14.46 -12.96 -6.17
N GLY A 288 14.60 -14.03 -6.95
CA GLY A 288 13.47 -14.72 -7.59
C GLY A 288 12.42 -15.19 -6.59
N HIS A 289 12.88 -15.74 -5.46
CA HIS A 289 12.00 -16.21 -4.40
C HIS A 289 11.44 -15.07 -3.53
N VAL A 290 12.29 -14.15 -3.06
CA VAL A 290 11.92 -13.13 -2.07
C VAL A 290 11.25 -11.92 -2.72
N CYS A 291 11.82 -11.39 -3.80
CA CYS A 291 11.35 -10.16 -4.44
C CYS A 291 10.32 -10.42 -5.53
N LEU A 292 10.51 -11.45 -6.35
CA LEU A 292 9.68 -11.73 -7.53
C LEU A 292 8.55 -12.74 -7.26
N GLY A 293 8.55 -13.37 -6.08
CA GLY A 293 7.39 -14.07 -5.51
C GLY A 293 7.30 -15.57 -5.77
N LEU A 294 8.34 -16.20 -6.33
CA LEU A 294 8.33 -17.66 -6.48
C LEU A 294 8.41 -18.34 -5.11
N LYS A 295 7.43 -19.19 -4.76
CA LYS A 295 7.45 -19.91 -3.48
C LYS A 295 8.52 -21.00 -3.46
N PRO A 296 9.31 -21.16 -2.39
CA PRO A 296 10.22 -22.31 -2.26
C PRO A 296 9.46 -23.65 -2.27
N GLU A 297 9.99 -24.66 -2.97
CA GLU A 297 9.34 -26.00 -3.05
C GLU A 297 9.52 -26.84 -1.79
N LYS A 298 10.67 -26.71 -1.12
CA LYS A 298 11.03 -27.54 0.04
C LYS A 298 11.36 -26.65 1.23
N PRO A 299 10.94 -27.01 2.45
CA PRO A 299 11.29 -26.26 3.66
C PRO A 299 12.80 -26.09 3.85
N ALA A 300 13.61 -27.11 3.57
CA ALA A 300 15.08 -27.00 3.66
C ALA A 300 15.65 -25.94 2.72
N HIS A 301 15.11 -25.84 1.50
CA HIS A 301 15.50 -24.82 0.53
C HIS A 301 15.07 -23.42 0.99
N GLU A 302 13.85 -23.28 1.52
CA GLU A 302 13.39 -22.03 2.14
C GLU A 302 14.34 -21.55 3.24
N GLY A 303 14.75 -22.43 4.15
CA GLY A 303 15.66 -22.08 5.24
C GLY A 303 17.03 -21.62 4.75
N HIS A 304 17.52 -22.16 3.62
CA HIS A 304 18.75 -21.69 2.99
C HIS A 304 18.56 -20.29 2.37
N LEU A 305 17.49 -20.10 1.60
CA LEU A 305 17.16 -18.84 0.93
C LEU A 305 16.98 -17.69 1.93
N VAL A 306 16.18 -17.89 2.98
CA VAL A 306 15.87 -16.86 3.99
C VAL A 306 17.13 -16.41 4.73
N ARG A 307 17.97 -17.36 5.17
CA ARG A 307 19.21 -17.06 5.87
C ARG A 307 20.26 -16.44 4.95
N GLY A 308 20.34 -16.90 3.71
CA GLY A 308 21.21 -16.34 2.67
C GLY A 308 20.84 -14.89 2.39
N TYR A 309 19.55 -14.62 2.12
CA TYR A 309 19.06 -13.29 1.79
C TYR A 309 19.23 -12.30 2.94
N LYS A 310 18.95 -12.72 4.19
CA LYS A 310 19.20 -11.88 5.39
C LYS A 310 20.65 -11.43 5.49
N LYS A 311 21.62 -12.30 5.12
CA LYS A 311 23.06 -11.99 5.20
C LYS A 311 23.56 -11.04 4.11
N ARG A 312 22.76 -10.75 3.08
CA ARG A 312 23.15 -9.85 1.98
C ARG A 312 23.11 -8.36 2.34
N PHE A 313 22.56 -8.02 3.50
CA PHE A 313 22.33 -6.63 3.90
C PHE A 313 23.10 -6.33 5.17
N GLU A 314 23.80 -5.21 5.16
CA GLU A 314 24.20 -4.49 6.36
C GLU A 314 23.12 -3.49 6.74
N VAL A 315 23.08 -3.10 8.02
CA VAL A 315 22.03 -2.18 8.55
C VAL A 315 21.94 -0.89 7.73
N GLY A 316 23.08 -0.36 7.26
CA GLY A 316 23.14 0.88 6.47
C GLY A 316 22.64 0.78 5.04
N ASP A 317 22.43 -0.43 4.51
CA ASP A 317 22.02 -0.63 3.11
C ASP A 317 20.53 -0.31 2.88
N LEU A 318 19.73 -0.32 3.95
CA LEU A 318 18.29 -0.12 3.90
C LEU A 318 17.88 1.03 4.81
N VAL A 319 16.87 1.78 4.39
CA VAL A 319 16.29 2.87 5.19
C VAL A 319 15.37 2.32 6.27
N THR A 320 14.67 1.21 6.00
CA THR A 320 13.70 0.60 6.90
C THR A 320 13.95 -0.90 7.06
N TRP A 321 13.82 -1.38 8.29
CA TRP A 321 13.91 -2.78 8.68
C TRP A 321 12.63 -3.22 9.39
N HIS A 322 12.30 -4.50 9.33
CA HIS A 322 11.20 -5.09 10.08
C HIS A 322 11.73 -5.89 11.27
N VAL A 323 11.09 -5.71 12.43
CA VAL A 323 11.41 -6.46 13.66
C VAL A 323 10.55 -7.72 13.69
N LEU A 324 11.19 -8.88 13.68
CA LEU A 324 10.55 -10.19 13.72
C LEU A 324 10.87 -10.90 15.04
N SER A 325 9.90 -11.56 15.65
CA SER A 325 10.11 -12.34 16.88
C SER A 325 11.18 -13.43 16.69
N SER A 326 12.19 -13.46 17.56
CA SER A 326 13.18 -14.56 17.58
C SER A 326 12.55 -15.89 17.96
N GLU A 327 11.40 -15.89 18.64
CA GLU A 327 10.65 -17.11 18.91
C GLU A 327 10.15 -17.74 17.61
N TRP A 328 9.50 -16.94 16.76
CA TRP A 328 9.04 -17.41 15.45
C TRP A 328 10.20 -17.72 14.51
N TRP A 329 11.30 -16.96 14.56
CA TRP A 329 12.51 -17.27 13.78
C TRP A 329 13.14 -18.62 14.13
N ARG A 330 13.09 -19.02 15.42
CA ARG A 330 13.51 -20.36 15.84
C ARG A 330 12.56 -21.43 15.30
N ASP A 331 11.25 -21.19 15.33
CA ASP A 331 10.27 -22.10 14.74
C ASP A 331 10.49 -22.28 13.24
N LEU A 332 10.78 -21.19 12.51
CA LEU A 332 11.18 -21.24 11.11
C LEU A 332 12.46 -22.08 10.93
N SER A 333 13.44 -21.90 11.82
CA SER A 333 14.68 -22.66 11.75
C SER A 333 14.45 -24.16 11.98
N ASP A 334 13.58 -24.53 12.91
CA ASP A 334 13.15 -25.89 13.17
C ASP A 334 12.32 -26.48 12.02
N ALA A 335 11.41 -25.70 11.45
CA ALA A 335 10.54 -26.11 10.34
C ALA A 335 11.31 -26.34 9.03
N THR A 336 12.42 -25.62 8.86
CA THR A 336 13.30 -25.73 7.70
C THR A 336 14.47 -26.71 7.92
N SER A 337 14.56 -27.33 9.10
CA SER A 337 15.52 -28.40 9.39
C SER A 337 14.94 -29.78 9.07
N GLU A 338 15.77 -30.81 8.92
CA GLU A 338 15.31 -32.19 8.76
C GLU A 338 15.34 -32.94 10.12
N PRO A 339 14.22 -33.53 10.58
CA PRO A 339 12.89 -33.56 9.96
C PRO A 339 12.10 -32.25 10.14
N ALA A 340 11.36 -31.85 9.10
CA ALA A 340 10.60 -30.59 9.10
C ALA A 340 9.45 -30.63 10.10
N LYS A 341 9.37 -29.62 10.97
CA LYS A 341 8.26 -29.40 11.89
C LYS A 341 7.21 -28.46 11.29
N PRO A 342 5.93 -28.57 11.70
CA PRO A 342 4.91 -27.58 11.33
C PRO A 342 5.28 -26.20 11.86
N ILE A 343 5.17 -25.18 10.99
CA ILE A 343 5.36 -23.78 11.36
C ILE A 343 4.01 -23.11 11.61
N ARG A 344 3.95 -22.26 12.63
CA ARG A 344 2.77 -21.43 12.93
C ARG A 344 2.81 -20.12 12.12
N PRO A 345 1.66 -19.47 11.89
CA PRO A 345 1.64 -18.11 11.32
C PRO A 345 2.52 -17.15 12.11
N ILE A 346 3.06 -16.13 11.44
CA ILE A 346 3.95 -15.13 12.07
C ILE A 346 3.26 -14.51 13.28
N ASP A 347 3.93 -14.51 14.44
CA ASP A 347 3.47 -13.91 15.70
C ASP A 347 4.53 -12.98 16.34
N ASN A 348 4.25 -11.67 16.31
CA ASN A 348 5.09 -10.63 16.92
C ASN A 348 4.58 -10.16 18.29
N SER A 349 3.46 -10.69 18.79
CA SER A 349 2.82 -10.20 20.01
C SER A 349 3.71 -10.27 21.27
N ALA A 350 4.65 -11.22 21.31
CA ALA A 350 5.63 -11.38 22.39
C ALA A 350 6.61 -10.19 22.51
N LEU A 351 6.77 -9.40 21.44
CA LEU A 351 7.65 -8.23 21.42
C LEU A 351 6.99 -6.97 22.01
N LEU A 352 5.65 -6.99 22.17
CA LEU A 352 4.89 -5.82 22.56
C LEU A 352 4.76 -5.68 24.08
N VAL A 353 4.66 -4.45 24.56
CA VAL A 353 4.32 -4.16 25.96
C VAL A 353 2.90 -4.64 26.25
N LYS A 354 2.73 -5.39 27.35
CA LYS A 354 1.42 -5.86 27.82
C LYS A 354 0.80 -4.82 28.77
N GLY A 355 -0.43 -4.38 28.48
CA GLY A 355 -1.16 -3.38 29.26
C GLY A 355 -1.38 -2.08 28.48
N LYS A 356 -2.40 -1.29 28.86
CA LYS A 356 -2.73 0.00 28.22
C LYS A 356 -2.45 1.16 29.19
N ASN A 357 -1.34 1.87 28.99
CA ASN A 357 -1.15 3.20 29.58
C ASN A 357 -2.15 4.20 28.93
N GLU A 358 -2.43 5.34 29.58
CA GLU A 358 -3.35 6.35 29.02
C GLU A 358 -2.90 6.87 27.65
N SER A 359 -1.59 7.03 27.43
CA SER A 359 -1.02 7.41 26.13
C SER A 359 -1.24 6.36 25.03
N GLN A 360 -1.38 5.09 25.39
CA GLN A 360 -1.64 3.99 24.46
C GLN A 360 -3.13 3.83 24.11
N LYS A 361 -4.01 4.62 24.74
CA LYS A 361 -5.43 4.70 24.37
C LYS A 361 -5.69 5.74 23.28
N LEU A 362 -4.77 6.67 23.08
CA LEU A 362 -4.88 7.69 22.03
C LEU A 362 -4.70 7.04 20.65
N PRO A 363 -5.38 7.54 19.62
CA PRO A 363 -5.12 7.10 18.25
C PRO A 363 -3.68 7.44 17.88
N SER A 364 -2.94 6.45 17.35
CA SER A 364 -1.65 6.70 16.70
C SER A 364 -1.91 7.09 15.25
N MET A 365 -1.22 8.12 14.78
CA MET A 365 -1.28 8.55 13.39
C MET A 365 -0.16 7.94 12.55
N THR A 366 0.77 7.21 13.16
CA THR A 366 1.91 6.59 12.49
C THR A 366 1.79 5.06 12.55
N ASN A 367 2.48 4.38 11.62
CA ASN A 367 2.35 2.94 11.40
C ASN A 367 3.56 2.15 11.93
N GLU A 368 4.10 2.51 13.09
CA GLU A 368 5.20 1.80 13.75
C GLU A 368 4.81 0.42 14.31
N GLY A 369 3.51 0.09 14.29
CA GLY A 369 3.02 -1.22 14.71
C GLY A 369 2.96 -1.46 16.23
N GLY A 370 3.23 -0.44 17.04
CA GLY A 370 3.07 -0.50 18.49
C GLY A 370 4.37 -0.49 19.29
N TYR A 371 4.20 -0.46 20.62
CA TYR A 371 5.28 -0.25 21.59
C TYR A 371 5.99 -1.56 21.92
N LEU A 372 7.28 -1.60 21.62
CA LEU A 372 8.14 -2.72 21.95
C LEU A 372 8.48 -2.76 23.44
N ARG A 373 8.67 -3.97 23.99
CA ARG A 373 9.25 -4.14 25.33
C ARG A 373 10.62 -3.46 25.39
N PRO A 374 10.99 -2.80 26.50
CA PRO A 374 12.28 -2.15 26.63
C PRO A 374 13.44 -3.17 26.68
N ALA A 375 14.63 -2.72 26.32
CA ALA A 375 15.90 -3.47 26.42
C ALA A 375 15.94 -4.81 25.67
N MET A 376 15.25 -4.91 24.53
CA MET A 376 15.30 -6.11 23.68
C MET A 376 16.63 -6.23 22.95
N ARG A 377 17.04 -7.48 22.67
CA ARG A 377 18.33 -7.79 22.02
C ARG A 377 18.13 -8.60 20.76
N GLU A 378 18.80 -8.21 19.68
CA GLU A 378 18.84 -8.98 18.43
C GLU A 378 19.47 -10.37 18.67
N GLY A 379 18.93 -11.39 18.02
CA GLY A 379 19.35 -12.79 18.17
C GLY A 379 18.81 -13.49 19.43
N ILE A 380 18.19 -12.73 20.35
CA ILE A 380 17.61 -13.27 21.58
C ILE A 380 16.09 -13.05 21.57
N ASP A 381 15.67 -11.79 21.50
CA ASP A 381 14.26 -11.37 21.50
C ASP A 381 13.71 -11.23 20.08
N TYR A 382 14.49 -10.63 19.18
CA TYR A 382 14.06 -10.36 17.80
C TYR A 382 15.19 -10.57 16.78
N GLU A 383 14.80 -10.63 15.50
CA GLU A 383 15.67 -10.60 14.33
C GLU A 383 15.28 -9.42 13.44
N LEU A 384 16.27 -8.73 12.87
CA LEU A 384 16.04 -7.70 11.85
C LEU A 384 15.98 -8.34 10.47
N ILE A 385 14.91 -8.08 9.73
CA ILE A 385 14.78 -8.54 8.34
C ILE A 385 14.38 -7.40 7.41
N SER A 386 14.80 -7.50 6.15
CA SER A 386 14.49 -6.49 5.14
C SER A 386 12.98 -6.48 4.82
N PRO A 387 12.43 -5.36 4.33
CA PRO A 387 11.02 -5.28 3.95
C PRO A 387 10.61 -6.33 2.91
N ALA A 388 11.47 -6.61 1.93
CA ALA A 388 11.23 -7.65 0.92
C ALA A 388 11.10 -9.04 1.56
N LEU A 389 11.99 -9.36 2.50
CA LEU A 389 11.96 -10.64 3.21
C LEU A 389 10.74 -10.75 4.13
N TRP A 390 10.37 -9.69 4.83
CA TRP A 390 9.13 -9.65 5.62
C TRP A 390 7.90 -9.95 4.77
N ASN A 391 7.77 -9.28 3.62
CA ASN A 391 6.66 -9.50 2.69
C ASN A 391 6.64 -10.94 2.14
N ALA A 392 7.81 -11.51 1.83
CA ALA A 392 7.92 -12.90 1.38
C ALA A 392 7.44 -13.89 2.44
N LEU A 393 7.94 -13.76 3.67
CA LEU A 393 7.54 -14.62 4.79
C LEU A 393 6.04 -14.50 5.09
N LEU A 394 5.50 -13.28 5.00
CA LEU A 394 4.07 -13.04 5.16
C LEU A 394 3.24 -13.78 4.10
N ARG A 395 3.66 -13.76 2.83
CA ARG A 395 2.99 -14.50 1.75
C ARG A 395 3.08 -16.01 1.95
N TRP A 396 4.19 -16.52 2.48
CA TRP A 396 4.41 -17.96 2.62
C TRP A 396 3.69 -18.56 3.83
N HIS A 397 3.64 -17.84 4.96
CA HIS A 397 3.18 -18.36 6.25
C HIS A 397 1.97 -17.64 6.84
N GLY A 398 1.60 -16.47 6.29
CA GLY A 398 0.54 -15.63 6.83
C GLY A 398 0.86 -15.01 8.20
N THR A 399 -0.11 -14.30 8.74
CA THR A 399 -0.05 -13.68 10.08
C THR A 399 -1.06 -14.31 11.02
N SER A 400 -0.72 -14.36 12.31
CA SER A 400 -1.72 -14.54 13.36
C SER A 400 -2.66 -13.33 13.43
N ALA A 401 -3.87 -13.49 13.98
CA ALA A 401 -4.83 -12.40 14.15
C ALA A 401 -4.31 -11.24 15.01
N ASN A 402 -3.28 -11.48 15.82
CA ASN A 402 -2.70 -10.50 16.74
C ASN A 402 -1.38 -9.92 16.24
N THR A 403 -0.89 -10.36 15.10
CA THR A 403 0.38 -9.88 14.55
C THR A 403 0.22 -8.52 13.94
N ILE A 404 1.24 -7.71 14.19
CA ILE A 404 1.39 -6.39 13.63
C ILE A 404 2.78 -6.29 12.99
N SER A 405 2.84 -5.60 11.85
CA SER A 405 4.11 -5.27 11.22
C SER A 405 4.84 -4.23 12.07
N LEU A 406 6.13 -4.44 12.31
CA LEU A 406 6.95 -3.59 13.19
C LEU A 406 8.10 -2.95 12.39
N PRO A 407 7.82 -1.98 11.49
CA PRO A 407 8.85 -1.30 10.72
C PRO A 407 9.64 -0.33 11.61
N ARG A 408 10.97 -0.28 11.43
CA ARG A 408 11.90 0.60 12.14
C ARG A 408 12.86 1.25 11.16
N GLN A 409 13.09 2.54 11.36
CA GLN A 409 13.98 3.34 10.52
C GLN A 409 15.43 3.17 10.96
N VAL A 410 16.35 3.37 10.03
CA VAL A 410 17.78 3.46 10.31
C VAL A 410 18.14 4.91 10.65
N VAL A 411 18.84 5.07 11.77
CA VAL A 411 19.35 6.35 12.27
C VAL A 411 20.85 6.25 12.48
N ARG A 412 21.51 7.37 12.74
CA ARG A 412 22.90 7.34 13.22
C ARG A 412 22.93 6.98 14.69
N ASP A 413 23.94 6.26 15.17
CA ASP A 413 24.11 5.95 16.59
C ASP A 413 24.24 7.22 17.46
N ALA A 414 24.25 7.08 18.79
CA ALA A 414 24.34 8.23 19.71
C ALA A 414 25.60 9.11 19.49
N HIS A 415 26.63 8.58 18.83
CA HIS A 415 27.86 9.30 18.48
C HIS A 415 27.89 9.80 17.03
N GLY A 416 26.83 9.57 16.24
CA GLY A 416 26.73 10.00 14.84
C GLY A 416 27.55 9.18 13.83
N ARG A 417 28.21 8.10 14.26
CA ARG A 417 29.26 7.38 13.51
C ARG A 417 28.74 6.23 12.67
N ARG A 418 27.75 5.46 13.16
CA ARG A 418 27.32 4.20 12.51
C ARG A 418 25.81 4.15 12.31
N PRO A 419 25.33 3.56 11.20
CA PRO A 419 23.91 3.31 11.02
C PRO A 419 23.43 2.24 12.01
N VAL A 420 22.31 2.49 12.69
CA VAL A 420 21.66 1.58 13.63
C VAL A 420 20.14 1.64 13.42
N VAL A 421 19.45 0.52 13.65
CA VAL A 421 17.98 0.52 13.63
C VAL A 421 17.45 1.18 14.90
N GLU A 422 16.64 2.23 14.74
CA GLU A 422 15.98 2.91 15.85
C GLU A 422 14.81 2.07 16.36
N LEU A 423 15.04 1.16 17.31
CA LEU A 423 13.97 0.29 17.85
C LEU A 423 12.90 1.06 18.63
N TYR A 424 13.29 2.15 19.29
CA TYR A 424 12.44 2.93 20.20
C TYR A 424 12.37 4.40 19.77
N PRO A 425 11.75 4.68 18.61
CA PRO A 425 11.55 6.06 18.18
C PRO A 425 10.70 6.84 19.20
N PRO A 426 10.93 8.15 19.36
CA PRO A 426 10.14 8.98 20.27
C PRO A 426 8.67 9.03 19.82
N THR A 427 7.77 8.69 20.76
CA THR A 427 6.33 8.88 20.56
C THR A 427 5.88 10.16 21.25
N LEU A 428 5.39 11.10 20.44
CA LEU A 428 4.95 12.43 20.84
C LEU A 428 3.45 12.42 21.12
N ILE A 429 3.04 13.11 22.18
CA ILE A 429 1.62 13.34 22.48
C ILE A 429 1.22 14.69 21.89
N ILE A 430 0.29 14.67 20.94
CA ILE A 430 -0.19 15.88 20.28
C ILE A 430 -1.36 16.45 21.07
N LEU A 431 -1.19 17.65 21.62
CA LEU A 431 -2.23 18.44 22.24
C LEU A 431 -2.90 19.33 21.21
N ARG A 432 -4.21 19.53 21.35
CA ARG A 432 -4.98 20.54 20.61
C ARG A 432 -5.82 21.36 21.57
N HIS A 433 -6.18 22.56 21.15
CA HIS A 433 -7.15 23.39 21.87
C HIS A 433 -8.55 22.78 21.77
N GLN A 434 -9.20 22.64 22.93
CA GLN A 434 -10.61 22.34 23.05
C GLN A 434 -11.34 23.58 23.58
N THR A 435 -12.30 24.06 22.81
CA THR A 435 -13.25 25.07 23.26
C THR A 435 -14.33 24.37 24.08
N THR A 436 -14.33 24.55 25.40
CA THR A 436 -15.46 24.13 26.22
C THR A 436 -16.60 25.13 26.03
N ASN A 437 -17.50 24.87 25.08
CA ASN A 437 -18.82 25.49 25.14
C ASN A 437 -19.56 24.82 26.31
N SER A 438 -19.70 25.54 27.42
CA SER A 438 -20.59 25.13 28.50
C SER A 438 -22.04 25.29 28.05
N PHE A 439 -22.54 24.35 27.25
CA PHE A 439 -23.99 24.14 27.06
C PHE A 439 -24.29 22.66 27.30
N PRO A 440 -25.18 22.31 28.26
CA PRO A 440 -25.61 20.94 28.43
C PRO A 440 -26.49 20.50 27.25
N ASN A 441 -26.31 19.25 26.82
CA ASN A 441 -26.98 18.58 25.72
C ASN A 441 -28.49 18.89 25.60
N SER A 442 -28.90 19.50 24.48
CA SER A 442 -30.11 19.10 23.76
C SER A 442 -30.09 19.65 22.33
N VAL A 443 -30.39 18.76 21.39
CA VAL A 443 -30.58 19.03 19.97
C VAL A 443 -31.64 20.10 19.71
N SER A 444 -31.48 20.79 18.56
CA SER A 444 -32.47 21.55 17.77
C SER A 444 -32.37 23.08 17.85
N ASN A 445 -32.00 23.67 16.71
CA ASN A 445 -32.37 24.99 16.15
C ASN A 445 -31.18 25.87 15.75
N LEU A 446 -30.83 25.77 14.46
CA LEU A 446 -29.84 26.60 13.73
C LEU A 446 -30.21 28.09 13.65
N THR A 447 -31.42 28.48 14.08
CA THR A 447 -31.92 29.85 13.98
C THR A 447 -31.52 30.73 15.17
N THR A 448 -31.12 30.14 16.31
CA THR A 448 -30.69 30.93 17.49
C THR A 448 -29.22 31.34 17.41
N ALA A 449 -28.37 30.55 16.76
CA ALA A 449 -26.93 30.84 16.62
C ALA A 449 -26.61 32.11 15.80
N LEU A 450 -27.52 32.51 14.90
CA LEU A 450 -27.36 33.71 14.06
C LEU A 450 -27.76 35.01 14.76
N LEU A 451 -28.58 34.96 15.82
CA LEU A 451 -28.93 36.16 16.59
C LEU A 451 -27.93 36.44 17.73
N ASP A 452 -27.29 35.42 18.29
CA ASP A 452 -26.37 35.60 19.43
C ASP A 452 -25.00 36.19 19.07
N TRP A 453 -24.56 36.11 17.80
CA TRP A 453 -23.28 36.72 17.36
C TRP A 453 -23.27 38.25 17.49
N THR A 454 -24.46 38.88 17.52
CA THR A 454 -24.59 40.34 17.61
C THR A 454 -24.65 40.88 19.04
N LYS A 455 -24.56 40.03 20.07
CA LYS A 455 -24.70 40.42 21.48
C LYS A 455 -23.49 40.13 22.38
N GLU A 456 -22.33 39.77 21.84
CA GLU A 456 -21.08 39.73 22.62
C GLU A 456 -20.54 41.14 22.89
N SER A 457 -21.29 41.87 23.72
CA SER A 457 -20.87 43.07 24.39
C SER A 457 -21.30 42.93 25.86
N VAL A 458 -20.31 42.67 26.71
CA VAL A 458 -20.17 43.16 28.11
C VAL A 458 -20.23 42.18 29.29
N THR A 459 -20.74 40.93 29.28
CA THR A 459 -20.79 40.16 30.57
C THR A 459 -20.51 38.65 30.57
N GLY A 460 -19.90 38.05 29.54
CA GLY A 460 -19.52 36.63 29.59
C GLY A 460 -18.16 36.40 30.27
N THR A 461 -18.09 35.60 31.34
CA THR A 461 -16.81 35.01 31.80
C THR A 461 -16.16 34.26 30.63
N PRO A 462 -14.94 34.60 30.22
CA PRO A 462 -14.37 34.09 28.98
C PRO A 462 -14.01 32.61 29.11
N ALA A 463 -14.36 31.82 28.09
CA ALA A 463 -13.99 30.42 27.98
C ALA A 463 -12.46 30.26 28.09
N THR A 464 -11.99 29.48 29.08
CA THR A 464 -10.58 29.12 29.21
C THR A 464 -10.24 28.09 28.13
N VAL A 465 -9.29 28.41 27.25
CA VAL A 465 -8.82 27.48 26.23
C VAL A 465 -8.13 26.30 26.92
N ARG A 466 -8.72 25.10 26.84
CA ARG A 466 -8.14 23.89 27.45
C ARG A 466 -7.31 23.14 26.42
N ARG A 467 -6.12 22.68 26.80
CA ARG A 467 -5.26 21.80 25.99
C ARG A 467 -5.62 20.37 26.30
N ALA A 468 -5.94 19.58 25.28
CA ALA A 468 -6.29 18.16 25.45
C ALA A 468 -5.49 17.31 24.47
N ALA A 469 -5.04 16.14 24.95
CA ALA A 469 -4.37 15.16 24.10
C ALA A 469 -5.35 14.60 23.07
N SER A 470 -4.99 14.70 21.80
CA SER A 470 -5.82 14.31 20.66
C SER A 470 -5.34 13.02 20.03
N CYS A 471 -4.03 12.89 19.81
CA CYS A 471 -3.42 11.74 19.14
C CYS A 471 -1.96 11.59 19.55
N THR A 472 -1.35 10.50 19.09
CA THR A 472 0.09 10.26 19.20
C THR A 472 0.73 10.17 17.81
N VAL A 473 1.98 10.60 17.73
CA VAL A 473 2.79 10.53 16.52
C VAL A 473 4.15 9.97 16.91
N THR A 474 4.59 8.91 16.23
CA THR A 474 5.90 8.30 16.46
C THR A 474 6.79 8.59 15.25
N LEU A 475 7.85 9.36 15.47
CA LEU A 475 8.78 9.79 14.43
C LEU A 475 10.20 9.47 14.85
N SER A 476 11.11 9.42 13.88
CA SER A 476 12.52 9.19 14.18
C SER A 476 13.10 10.34 15.01
N ARG A 477 14.06 10.06 15.89
CA ARG A 477 14.80 11.14 16.59
C ARG A 477 15.57 12.07 15.64
N ASP A 478 15.92 11.58 14.46
CA ASP A 478 16.60 12.36 13.41
C ASP A 478 15.58 13.16 12.57
N ALA A 479 14.26 13.02 12.85
CA ALA A 479 13.24 13.81 12.19
C ALA A 479 13.36 15.29 12.59
N THR A 480 13.23 16.17 11.61
CA THR A 480 13.22 17.62 11.82
C THR A 480 11.87 18.11 12.31
N VAL A 481 11.84 19.29 12.93
CA VAL A 481 10.58 19.95 13.29
C VAL A 481 9.69 20.15 12.06
N SER A 482 10.25 20.51 10.91
CA SER A 482 9.50 20.61 9.64
C SER A 482 8.83 19.29 9.30
N GLN A 483 9.56 18.17 9.35
CA GLN A 483 8.99 16.86 9.01
C GLN A 483 7.87 16.45 9.97
N VAL A 484 7.99 16.77 11.25
CA VAL A 484 6.93 16.56 12.24
C VAL A 484 5.70 17.40 11.87
N PHE A 485 5.91 18.68 11.56
CA PHE A 485 4.86 19.61 11.18
C PHE A 485 4.15 19.20 9.89
N ASP A 486 4.90 18.88 8.84
CA ASP A 486 4.38 18.44 7.54
C ASP A 486 3.55 17.16 7.68
N THR A 487 4.04 16.20 8.48
CA THR A 487 3.31 14.96 8.79
C THR A 487 1.97 15.29 9.46
N LEU A 488 1.97 16.17 10.47
CA LEU A 488 0.75 16.57 11.16
C LEU A 488 -0.23 17.32 10.25
N CYS A 489 0.25 18.27 9.46
CA CYS A 489 -0.56 19.04 8.52
C CYS A 489 -1.17 18.15 7.45
N GLN A 490 -0.40 17.23 6.88
CA GLN A 490 -0.89 16.28 5.87
C GLN A 490 -1.97 15.36 6.46
N GLN A 491 -1.73 14.80 7.63
CA GLN A 491 -2.63 13.84 8.25
C GLN A 491 -3.91 14.48 8.82
N LEU A 492 -3.82 15.72 9.30
CA LEU A 492 -4.95 16.48 9.84
C LEU A 492 -5.60 17.41 8.81
N ARG A 493 -5.07 17.45 7.58
CA ARG A 493 -5.52 18.31 6.46
C ARG A 493 -5.55 19.79 6.84
N LEU A 494 -4.44 20.27 7.42
CA LEU A 494 -4.25 21.67 7.79
C LEU A 494 -3.35 22.38 6.78
N GLU A 495 -3.59 23.66 6.57
CA GLU A 495 -2.71 24.53 5.78
C GLU A 495 -1.53 24.98 6.65
N ALA A 496 -0.31 24.90 6.10
CA ALA A 496 0.92 25.21 6.83
C ALA A 496 0.92 26.61 7.46
N GLU A 497 0.32 27.61 6.80
CA GLU A 497 0.26 29.00 7.29
C GLU A 497 -0.67 29.19 8.50
N THR A 498 -1.52 28.19 8.78
CA THR A 498 -2.57 28.27 9.81
C THR A 498 -2.22 27.51 11.08
N ALA A 499 -1.03 26.91 11.17
CA ALA A 499 -0.64 26.09 12.31
C ALA A 499 0.80 26.36 12.74
N ARG A 500 1.10 26.11 14.02
CA ARG A 500 2.47 26.11 14.56
C ARG A 500 2.61 25.15 15.73
N LEU A 501 3.85 24.75 16.01
CA LEU A 501 4.16 23.76 17.04
C LEU A 501 4.82 24.39 18.27
N TRP A 502 4.36 23.97 19.44
CA TRP A 502 4.97 24.33 20.72
C TRP A 502 5.36 23.08 21.48
N LEU A 503 6.60 23.04 21.96
CA LEU A 503 7.07 22.02 22.90
C LEU A 503 6.69 22.44 24.32
N VAL A 504 5.96 21.59 25.03
CA VAL A 504 5.62 21.83 26.45
C VAL A 504 6.77 21.33 27.33
N LEU A 505 7.37 22.24 28.10
CA LEU A 505 8.53 21.95 28.95
C LEU A 505 8.11 21.48 30.35
N ASP A 506 7.06 22.08 30.91
CA ASP A 506 6.52 21.69 32.21
C ASP A 506 5.48 20.57 32.08
N LYS A 507 5.67 19.49 32.84
CA LYS A 507 4.84 18.28 32.80
C LYS A 507 3.75 18.27 33.86
N ASP A 508 3.71 19.25 34.76
CA ASP A 508 2.69 19.31 35.79
C ASP A 508 1.32 19.66 35.20
N LYS A 509 0.46 18.63 35.10
CA LYS A 509 -0.91 18.68 34.54
C LYS A 509 -1.84 19.71 35.22
N ASN A 510 -1.41 20.32 36.32
CA ASN A 510 -2.20 21.23 37.14
C ASN A 510 -1.87 22.71 36.92
N GLU A 511 -0.83 23.05 36.15
CA GLU A 511 -0.58 24.44 35.80
C GLU A 511 -1.51 24.90 34.67
N LYS A 512 -2.22 26.00 34.94
CA LYS A 512 -3.09 26.64 33.92
C LYS A 512 -2.27 27.19 32.74
N ASN A 513 -0.99 27.51 32.96
CA ASN A 513 -0.05 28.01 31.96
C ASN A 513 1.30 27.30 32.09
N PRO A 514 1.51 26.16 31.39
CA PRO A 514 2.81 25.52 31.36
C PRO A 514 3.82 26.34 30.56
N GLU A 515 5.11 26.21 30.88
CA GLU A 515 6.18 26.77 30.07
C GLU A 515 6.23 26.06 28.70
N MET A 516 6.24 26.84 27.61
CA MET A 516 6.20 26.32 26.25
C MET A 516 7.24 27.02 25.37
N LEU A 517 7.92 26.22 24.55
CA LEU A 517 8.91 26.66 23.57
C LEU A 517 8.33 26.59 22.16
N LEU A 518 8.31 27.71 21.44
CA LEU A 518 7.92 27.74 20.03
C LEU A 518 9.00 27.05 19.18
N LEU A 519 8.61 25.99 18.47
CA LEU A 519 9.50 25.29 17.55
C LEU A 519 9.50 26.03 16.21
N SER A 520 10.36 27.05 16.11
CA SER A 520 10.48 27.95 14.93
C SER A 520 11.69 27.65 14.03
N LYS A 521 12.55 26.72 14.44
CA LYS A 521 13.72 26.28 13.69
C LYS A 521 13.42 24.96 13.02
N ASP A 522 12.95 25.06 11.79
CA ASP A 522 12.41 23.94 11.01
C ASP A 522 13.45 22.86 10.70
N ASP A 523 14.74 23.20 10.74
CA ASP A 523 15.90 22.34 10.44
C ASP A 523 16.40 21.52 11.63
N GLN A 524 16.04 21.90 12.86
CA GLN A 524 16.50 21.20 14.06
C GLN A 524 15.77 19.87 14.25
N THR A 525 16.52 18.86 14.72
CA THR A 525 15.99 17.51 14.93
C THR A 525 15.34 17.33 16.31
N LEU A 526 14.47 16.32 16.45
CA LEU A 526 13.90 15.96 17.74
C LEU A 526 14.97 15.62 18.78
N ALA A 527 16.07 14.99 18.36
CA ALA A 527 17.22 14.70 19.22
C ALA A 527 17.91 15.95 19.76
N GLU A 528 18.06 17.01 18.93
CA GLU A 528 18.67 18.27 19.32
C GLU A 528 17.86 19.05 20.37
N PHE A 529 16.53 18.91 20.35
CA PHE A 529 15.64 19.46 21.37
C PHE A 529 15.49 18.56 22.62
N ASP A 530 16.20 17.44 22.71
CA ASP A 530 16.03 16.39 23.75
C ASP A 530 14.55 15.96 23.91
N ILE A 531 13.83 15.88 22.78
CA ILE A 531 12.43 15.44 22.76
C ILE A 531 12.41 13.92 22.89
N ARG A 532 11.82 13.43 23.98
CA ARG A 532 11.74 12.00 24.31
C ARG A 532 10.31 11.47 24.14
N SER A 533 10.18 10.15 24.16
CA SER A 533 8.87 9.51 24.17
C SER A 533 8.05 9.99 25.38
N GLY A 534 6.80 10.39 25.13
CA GLY A 534 5.90 11.01 26.09
C GLY A 534 5.98 12.54 26.19
N SER A 535 6.87 13.20 25.44
CA SER A 535 6.85 14.67 25.32
C SER A 535 5.54 15.15 24.69
N GLN A 536 5.06 16.29 25.18
CA GLN A 536 3.82 16.90 24.70
C GLN A 536 4.13 18.03 23.73
N ILE A 537 3.51 17.99 22.56
CA ILE A 537 3.58 19.05 21.56
C ILE A 537 2.18 19.60 21.35
N LEU A 538 2.02 20.90 21.56
CA LEU A 538 0.79 21.60 21.22
C LEU A 538 0.83 21.98 19.74
N LEU A 539 -0.12 21.43 18.98
CA LEU A 539 -0.46 21.89 17.65
C LEU A 539 -1.47 23.03 17.79
N GLU A 540 -0.97 24.26 17.74
CA GLU A 540 -1.81 25.45 17.78
C GLU A 540 -2.30 25.75 16.37
N VAL A 541 -3.63 25.85 16.22
CA VAL A 541 -4.28 26.24 14.98
C VAL A 541 -4.78 27.67 15.13
N ARG A 542 -4.51 28.49 14.11
CA ARG A 542 -4.92 29.88 14.05
C ARG A 542 -6.44 30.00 13.98
N ASN A 543 -6.99 30.95 14.71
CA ASN A 543 -8.42 31.25 14.64
C ASN A 543 -8.77 31.90 13.28
N PRO A 544 -10.04 31.84 12.85
CA PRO A 544 -10.48 32.51 11.62
C PRO A 544 -10.27 34.04 11.62
N ASP A 545 -10.18 34.66 12.80
CA ASP A 545 -9.89 36.08 12.99
C ASP A 545 -8.39 36.42 12.93
N LEU A 546 -7.56 35.45 12.49
CA LEU A 546 -6.11 35.53 12.38
C LEU A 546 -5.38 35.65 13.73
N THR A 547 -6.07 35.44 14.86
CA THR A 547 -5.43 35.41 16.18
C THR A 547 -4.90 34.02 16.52
N TRP A 548 -3.85 33.98 17.33
CA TRP A 548 -3.32 32.74 17.89
C TRP A 548 -3.92 32.50 19.28
N PRO A 549 -4.58 31.35 19.54
CA PRO A 549 -5.22 31.05 20.82
C PRO A 549 -4.32 31.27 22.06
N GLU A 550 -3.05 30.89 22.00
CA GLU A 550 -2.10 31.03 23.10
C GLU A 550 -1.69 32.48 23.35
N GLU A 551 -1.50 33.28 22.30
CA GLU A 551 -1.20 34.72 22.45
C GLU A 551 -2.39 35.45 23.09
N VAL A 552 -3.61 35.13 22.66
CA VAL A 552 -4.84 35.68 23.23
C VAL A 552 -5.00 35.26 24.70
N ASN A 553 -4.68 34.01 25.04
CA ASN A 553 -4.79 33.50 26.41
C ASN A 553 -3.72 34.12 27.34
N GLN A 554 -2.50 34.35 26.86
CA GLN A 554 -1.44 35.01 27.61
C GLN A 554 -1.79 36.46 27.95
N LEU A 555 -2.32 37.22 26.99
CA LEU A 555 -2.78 38.60 27.20
C LEU A 555 -3.90 38.71 28.25
N ARG A 556 -4.68 37.65 28.42
CA ARG A 556 -5.79 37.57 29.40
C ARG A 556 -5.31 37.20 30.81
N SER A 557 -4.14 36.59 30.96
CA SER A 557 -3.60 36.20 32.25
C SER A 557 -2.98 37.42 32.95
N LYS A 558 -3.60 37.88 34.04
CA LYS A 558 -3.20 39.10 34.79
C LYS A 558 -1.84 39.04 35.49
N ASN A 559 -1.12 37.93 35.39
CA ASN A 559 0.22 37.78 35.92
C ASN A 559 1.22 37.88 34.77
N GLY A 560 1.59 39.11 34.41
CA GLY A 560 2.73 39.34 33.53
C GLY A 560 4.01 38.91 34.21
N MET A 561 4.67 37.86 33.71
CA MET A 561 6.11 37.85 33.48
C MET A 561 6.57 36.67 32.62
N HIS A 562 7.42 37.03 31.64
CA HIS A 562 8.50 36.23 31.05
C HIS A 562 8.13 35.05 30.13
N LEU A 563 7.60 35.36 28.93
CA LEU A 563 8.08 34.61 27.77
C LEU A 563 9.53 35.05 27.58
N ASP A 564 10.49 34.13 27.79
CA ASP A 564 11.85 34.40 27.35
C ASP A 564 11.84 34.42 25.81
N LEU A 565 11.48 35.58 25.26
CA LEU A 565 11.56 35.90 23.83
C LEU A 565 13.02 35.85 23.32
N ARG A 566 13.97 35.36 24.11
CA ARG A 566 15.40 35.24 23.77
C ARG A 566 15.70 34.17 22.72
N LEU A 567 14.71 33.42 22.25
CA LEU A 567 14.87 32.50 21.11
C LEU A 567 13.96 32.82 19.93
N GLN A 568 13.33 34.00 19.88
CA GLN A 568 12.96 34.58 18.59
C GLN A 568 14.22 35.09 17.91
N THR A 569 14.92 34.23 17.19
CA THR A 569 15.74 34.69 16.05
C THR A 569 14.79 34.98 14.87
N SER A 570 13.86 35.91 15.07
CA SER A 570 13.38 36.70 13.95
C SER A 570 14.50 37.69 13.64
N GLU A 571 14.96 37.74 12.40
CA GLU A 571 16.01 38.65 11.97
C GLU A 571 15.79 40.05 12.55
N LYS A 572 16.87 40.68 13.03
CA LYS A 572 16.85 42.05 13.54
C LYS A 572 16.49 43.02 12.41
N GLY A 573 15.20 43.25 12.24
CA GLY A 573 14.58 44.33 11.50
C GLY A 573 13.32 44.75 12.24
N ALA A 574 12.93 46.03 12.16
CA ALA A 574 11.78 46.55 12.88
C ALA A 574 10.48 45.86 12.41
N THR A 575 10.04 44.82 13.12
CA THR A 575 8.74 44.18 12.90
C THR A 575 7.66 45.04 13.57
N GLY A 576 6.60 45.32 12.82
CA GLY A 576 5.49 46.16 13.27
C GLY A 576 4.68 45.54 14.41
N LEU A 577 3.76 46.32 14.99
CA LEU A 577 2.77 45.84 15.96
C LEU A 577 1.88 44.75 15.33
N ASN A 578 1.71 43.61 16.02
CA ASN A 578 0.82 42.54 15.59
C ASN A 578 -0.65 43.00 15.63
N ASN A 579 -1.38 42.78 14.53
CA ASN A 579 -2.80 43.15 14.39
C ASN A 579 -3.70 42.25 15.24
N LEU A 580 -4.51 42.85 16.11
CA LEU A 580 -5.60 42.19 16.81
C LEU A 580 -6.89 42.37 15.99
N GLY A 581 -7.24 41.39 15.16
CA GLY A 581 -8.44 41.44 14.31
C GLY A 581 -8.42 42.57 13.27
N ASN A 582 -9.56 43.22 13.02
CA ASN A 582 -9.74 44.30 12.03
C ASN A 582 -9.02 45.63 12.38
N THR A 583 -8.07 45.63 13.32
CA THR A 583 -7.35 46.83 13.78
C THR A 583 -6.14 47.19 12.93
N CYS A 584 -5.95 46.57 11.77
CA CYS A 584 -4.80 46.84 10.87
C CYS A 584 -4.66 48.33 10.52
N PHE A 585 -5.77 49.06 10.40
CA PHE A 585 -5.77 50.52 10.21
C PHE A 585 -5.20 51.26 11.42
N MET A 586 -5.64 50.91 12.63
CA MET A 586 -5.18 51.54 13.87
C MET A 586 -3.71 51.22 14.15
N ASN A 587 -3.30 49.97 13.95
CA ASN A 587 -1.91 49.55 14.13
C ASN A 587 -0.98 50.22 13.11
N SER A 588 -1.41 50.37 11.86
CA SER A 588 -0.66 51.15 10.86
C SER A 588 -0.55 52.61 11.27
N ALA A 589 -1.64 53.23 11.74
CA ALA A 589 -1.65 54.60 12.21
C ALA A 589 -0.73 54.82 13.44
N LEU A 590 -0.80 53.92 14.43
CA LEU A 590 0.04 53.95 15.63
C LEU A 590 1.52 53.77 15.30
N GLN A 591 1.86 52.86 14.40
CA GLN A 591 3.24 52.67 13.95
C GLN A 591 3.77 53.90 13.19
N CYS A 592 2.94 54.53 12.36
CA CYS A 592 3.28 55.79 11.70
C CYS A 592 3.51 56.93 12.72
N VAL A 593 2.65 57.05 13.74
CA VAL A 593 2.78 58.07 14.80
C VAL A 593 4.00 57.79 15.69
N SER A 594 4.26 56.53 16.03
CA SER A 594 5.40 56.10 16.86
C SER A 594 6.75 56.29 16.17
N ASN A 595 6.82 56.06 14.86
CA ASN A 595 8.05 56.27 14.08
C ASN A 595 8.25 57.71 13.63
N THR A 596 7.29 58.61 13.89
CA THR A 596 7.41 60.04 13.59
C THR A 596 7.70 60.80 14.88
N LYS A 597 9.00 61.01 15.17
CA LYS A 597 9.48 61.61 16.43
C LYS A 597 8.69 62.84 16.89
N LEU A 598 8.36 63.76 15.98
CA LEU A 598 7.59 64.97 16.30
C LEU A 598 6.19 64.65 16.85
N LEU A 599 5.50 63.67 16.26
CA LEU A 599 4.20 63.23 16.72
C LEU A 599 4.32 62.39 17.99
N THR A 600 5.34 61.55 18.09
CA THR A 600 5.63 60.75 19.30
C THR A 600 5.81 61.66 20.51
N ASP A 601 6.71 62.65 20.42
CA ASP A 601 6.97 63.60 21.50
C ASP A 601 5.68 64.42 21.80
N TYR A 602 4.90 64.79 20.78
CA TYR A 602 3.63 65.51 20.98
C TYR A 602 2.58 64.73 21.78
N PHE A 603 2.46 63.42 21.55
CA PHE A 603 1.51 62.57 22.30
C PHE A 603 2.05 62.14 23.67
N VAL A 604 3.35 61.82 23.78
CA VAL A 604 4.00 61.42 25.04
C VAL A 604 4.03 62.57 26.05
N ASP A 605 4.27 63.79 25.58
CA ASP A 605 4.24 65.00 26.42
C ASP A 605 2.81 65.49 26.72
N GLU A 606 1.78 64.72 26.35
CA GLU A 606 0.36 65.05 26.50
C GLU A 606 -0.07 66.40 25.87
N ARG A 607 0.76 66.97 24.97
CA ARG A 607 0.51 68.29 24.37
C ARG A 607 -0.81 68.35 23.59
N TYR A 608 -1.24 67.22 23.05
CA TYR A 608 -2.52 67.09 22.34
C TYR A 608 -3.73 67.49 23.18
N LEU A 609 -3.66 67.41 24.51
CA LEU A 609 -4.75 67.80 25.41
C LEU A 609 -5.10 69.30 25.30
N HIS A 610 -4.16 70.14 24.87
CA HIS A 610 -4.37 71.57 24.66
C HIS A 610 -5.10 71.86 23.34
N ASP A 611 -4.92 71.01 22.34
CA ASP A 611 -5.47 71.17 20.99
C ASP A 611 -6.79 70.41 20.80
N LEU A 612 -7.23 69.66 21.83
CA LEU A 612 -8.55 69.04 21.84
C LEU A 612 -9.64 70.12 21.84
N ASN A 613 -10.50 70.09 20.83
CA ASN A 613 -11.63 70.99 20.74
C ASN A 613 -12.69 70.64 21.81
N LYS A 614 -12.64 71.34 22.94
CA LYS A 614 -13.53 71.12 24.09
C LYS A 614 -14.98 71.57 23.84
N SER A 615 -15.27 72.27 22.73
CA SER A 615 -16.60 72.86 22.49
C SER A 615 -17.53 72.02 21.60
N VAL A 616 -17.17 70.78 21.25
CA VAL A 616 -18.02 69.91 20.40
C VAL A 616 -18.19 68.49 20.96
N TRP A 617 -18.27 68.34 22.29
CA TRP A 617 -18.66 67.08 22.91
C TRP A 617 -19.92 67.27 23.78
N PRO A 618 -21.09 66.70 23.40
CA PRO A 618 -22.36 66.86 24.15
C PRO A 618 -22.43 66.16 25.51
N PHE A 619 -21.33 65.59 26.02
CA PHE A 619 -21.34 64.81 27.25
C PHE A 619 -20.20 65.22 28.18
N SER A 620 -20.22 66.48 28.63
CA SER A 620 -19.44 66.94 29.77
C SER A 620 -20.35 67.08 31.00
N THR A 621 -20.77 65.95 31.58
CA THR A 621 -21.11 65.86 33.01
C THR A 621 -20.77 64.45 33.50
N PHE A 622 -19.54 64.25 33.94
CA PHE A 622 -19.23 63.37 35.07
C PHE A 622 -18.03 63.97 35.79
N SER A 623 -18.34 64.78 36.80
CA SER A 623 -17.48 65.15 37.92
C SER A 623 -17.30 63.98 38.87
#